data_AF-A0A956JGN1-F1
#
_entry.id   AF-A0A956JGN1-F1
#
_cell.length_a   1.000
_cell.length_b   1.000
_cell.length_c   1.000
_cell.angle_alpha   90.00
_cell.angle_beta   90.00
_cell.angle_gamma   90.00
#
_symmetry.space_group_name_H-M   'P 1'
#
loop_
_entity.id
_entity.type
_entity.pdbx_description
1 polymer ?
#
loop_
_entity_poly.entity_id
_entity_poly.type
_entity_poly.pdbx_seq_one_letter_code
_entity_poly.pdbx_strand_id
1 'polypeptide(L)'
;MLAELLSNIAHNLFKPLLLFFYLGFAIPLLRVPFEFPKQVYQGLTLYLLVAIGWHGGEELASLSAGELGQAVGFMVLGFFLNFAIGLFAHQILKRTKLRQIDAAAVAGYYGSDSAGTFVTALGVLTATNIAFSAYMPVMLAIMEIPGCLVALLLISRLRQRGMDIDGNMPGEPGYSGPAPGAKHGQSIFSAEVLRDVFFNPGLYLLLGG
;
A
#
# COMPACT_ATOMS: atom_id res chain seq x y z
N MET A 1 -17.83 -27.85 19.93
CA MET A 1 -16.88 -27.74 18.80
C MET A 1 -17.45 -27.07 17.54
N LEU A 2 -18.35 -27.67 16.74
CA LEU A 2 -18.86 -27.01 15.51
C LEU A 2 -19.76 -25.79 15.78
N ALA A 3 -20.62 -25.85 16.80
CA ALA A 3 -21.46 -24.71 17.19
C ALA A 3 -20.64 -23.53 17.71
N GLU A 4 -19.58 -23.81 18.48
CA GLU A 4 -18.62 -22.78 18.95
C GLU A 4 -17.79 -22.20 17.80
N LEU A 5 -17.39 -23.03 16.83
CA LEU A 5 -16.72 -22.56 15.62
C LEU A 5 -17.63 -21.59 14.85
N LEU A 6 -18.90 -21.96 14.64
CA LEU A 6 -19.89 -21.13 13.95
C LEU A 6 -20.17 -19.83 14.71
N SER A 7 -20.31 -19.89 16.05
CA SER A 7 -20.49 -18.68 16.86
C SER A 7 -19.28 -17.76 16.80
N ASN A 8 -18.06 -18.31 16.80
CA ASN A 8 -16.82 -17.53 16.70
C ASN A 8 -16.65 -16.91 15.32
N ILE A 9 -16.98 -17.63 14.25
CA ILE A 9 -16.96 -17.09 12.88
C ILE A 9 -17.98 -15.96 12.76
N ALA A 10 -19.22 -16.17 13.21
CA ALA A 10 -20.25 -15.14 13.20
C ALA A 10 -19.78 -13.90 13.98
N HIS A 11 -19.28 -14.09 15.21
CA HIS A 11 -18.83 -12.98 16.05
C HIS A 11 -17.67 -12.19 15.42
N ASN A 12 -16.74 -12.85 14.74
CA ASN A 12 -15.66 -12.16 14.04
C ASN A 12 -16.13 -11.44 12.77
N LEU A 13 -17.06 -12.02 11.99
CA LEU A 13 -17.63 -11.40 10.78
C LEU A 13 -18.33 -10.07 11.06
N PHE A 14 -18.95 -9.92 12.24
CA PHE A 14 -19.63 -8.69 12.66
C PHE A 14 -18.71 -7.69 13.38
N LYS A 15 -17.38 -7.86 13.33
CA LYS A 15 -16.46 -6.83 13.81
C LYS A 15 -16.56 -5.57 12.93
N PRO A 16 -16.56 -4.35 13.52
CA PRO A 16 -16.73 -3.11 12.77
C PRO A 16 -15.80 -2.97 11.55
N LEU A 17 -14.54 -3.37 11.68
CA LEU A 17 -13.56 -3.34 10.59
C LEU A 17 -14.03 -4.12 9.35
N LEU A 18 -14.50 -5.36 9.54
CA LEU A 18 -14.99 -6.21 8.45
C LEU A 18 -16.31 -5.68 7.89
N LEU A 19 -17.19 -5.14 8.73
CA LEU A 19 -18.43 -4.51 8.28
C LEU A 19 -18.17 -3.29 7.39
N PHE A 20 -17.20 -2.42 7.75
CA PHE A 20 -16.79 -1.31 6.89
C PHE A 20 -16.14 -1.79 5.59
N PHE A 21 -15.35 -2.87 5.63
CA PHE A 21 -14.81 -3.51 4.43
C PHE A 21 -15.92 -4.03 3.52
N TYR A 22 -16.92 -4.73 4.06
CA TYR A 22 -18.09 -5.19 3.30
C TYR A 22 -18.91 -4.03 2.74
N LEU A 23 -19.08 -2.95 3.50
CA LEU A 23 -19.74 -1.74 3.04
C LEU A 23 -18.99 -1.13 1.85
N GLY A 24 -17.66 -1.03 1.92
CA GLY A 24 -16.82 -0.53 0.83
C GLY A 24 -16.97 -1.34 -0.46
N PHE A 25 -17.14 -2.66 -0.35
CA PHE A 25 -17.45 -3.52 -1.50
C PHE A 25 -18.92 -3.42 -1.95
N ALA A 26 -19.86 -3.27 -1.02
CA ALA A 26 -21.29 -3.21 -1.29
C ALA A 26 -21.71 -1.92 -2.00
N ILE A 27 -21.11 -0.77 -1.70
CA ILE A 27 -21.41 0.52 -2.32
C ILE A 27 -21.33 0.46 -3.87
N PRO A 28 -20.19 0.06 -4.48
CA PRO A 28 -20.09 -0.04 -5.93
C PRO A 28 -20.96 -1.18 -6.50
N LEU A 29 -21.13 -2.29 -5.77
CA LEU A 29 -21.98 -3.41 -6.19
C LEU A 29 -23.46 -3.01 -6.30
N LEU A 30 -23.94 -2.25 -5.31
CA LEU A 30 -25.30 -1.71 -5.26
C LEU A 30 -25.46 -0.43 -6.08
N ARG A 31 -24.38 0.05 -6.72
CA ARG A 31 -24.32 1.31 -7.49
C ARG A 31 -24.85 2.52 -6.71
N VAL A 32 -24.57 2.55 -5.40
CA VAL A 32 -24.95 3.69 -4.57
C VAL A 32 -24.07 4.88 -4.96
N PRO A 33 -24.65 6.04 -5.34
CA PRO A 33 -23.88 7.25 -5.61
C PRO A 33 -23.39 7.81 -4.27
N PHE A 34 -22.28 7.26 -3.79
CA PHE A 34 -21.64 7.68 -2.55
C PHE A 34 -20.22 8.19 -2.89
N GLU A 35 -20.05 9.50 -2.81
CA GLU A 35 -18.76 10.15 -2.96
C GLU A 35 -18.45 10.93 -1.69
N PHE A 36 -17.27 10.71 -1.13
CA PHE A 36 -16.80 11.53 -0.02
C PHE A 36 -16.45 12.94 -0.54
N PRO A 37 -16.85 14.01 0.17
CA PRO A 37 -16.40 15.35 -0.17
C PRO A 37 -14.87 15.41 -0.16
N LYS A 38 -14.27 16.02 -1.21
CA LYS A 38 -12.81 16.06 -1.40
C LYS A 38 -12.07 16.62 -0.17
N GLN A 39 -12.65 17.61 0.49
CA GLN A 39 -12.09 18.25 1.68
C GLN A 39 -12.05 17.29 2.87
N VAL A 40 -13.10 16.47 3.05
CA VAL A 40 -13.15 15.45 4.10
C VAL A 40 -12.09 14.38 3.83
N TYR A 41 -11.98 13.92 2.58
CA TYR A 41 -10.95 12.95 2.20
C TYR A 41 -9.55 13.47 2.52
N GLN A 42 -9.21 14.68 2.06
CA GLN A 42 -7.91 15.29 2.33
C GLN A 42 -7.64 15.49 3.83
N GLY A 43 -8.64 15.96 4.59
CA GLY A 43 -8.52 16.13 6.04
C GLY A 43 -8.27 14.80 6.76
N LEU A 44 -9.00 13.75 6.39
CA LEU A 44 -8.82 12.41 6.95
C LEU A 44 -7.46 11.83 6.58
N THR A 45 -7.01 11.93 5.33
CA THR A 45 -5.69 11.47 4.92
C THR A 45 -4.57 12.17 5.70
N LEU A 46 -4.65 13.50 5.84
CA LEU A 46 -3.67 14.26 6.60
C LEU A 46 -3.67 13.85 8.08
N TYR A 47 -4.85 13.76 8.68
CA TYR A 47 -5.00 13.33 10.07
C TYR A 47 -4.41 11.95 10.30
N LEU A 48 -4.70 10.98 9.43
CA LEU A 48 -4.20 9.61 9.55
C LEU A 48 -2.68 9.56 9.40
N LEU A 49 -2.10 10.28 8.44
CA LEU A 49 -0.65 10.35 8.27
C LEU A 49 0.02 10.95 9.51
N VAL A 50 -0.52 12.06 10.03
CA VAL A 50 0.00 12.69 11.26
C VAL A 50 -0.14 11.74 12.45
N ALA A 51 -1.29 11.09 12.63
CA ALA A 51 -1.54 10.19 13.76
C ALA A 51 -0.62 8.96 13.73
N ILE A 52 -0.43 8.34 12.56
CA ILE A 52 0.47 7.20 12.39
C ILE A 52 1.93 7.63 12.63
N GLY A 53 2.35 8.76 12.06
CA GLY A 53 3.69 9.29 12.26
C GLY A 53 3.98 9.66 13.72
N TRP A 54 3.02 10.30 14.39
CA TRP A 54 3.14 10.72 15.79
C TRP A 54 3.22 9.53 16.74
N HIS A 55 2.23 8.62 16.72
CA HIS A 55 2.26 7.43 17.57
C HIS A 55 3.46 6.53 17.24
N GLY A 56 3.81 6.45 15.97
CA GLY A 56 4.99 5.73 15.54
C GLY A 56 6.30 6.30 16.09
N GLY A 57 6.46 7.62 16.02
CA GLY A 57 7.63 8.32 16.52
C GLY A 57 7.76 8.24 18.03
N GLU A 58 6.65 8.36 18.77
CA GLU A 58 6.61 8.21 20.23
C GLU A 58 7.07 6.80 20.65
N GLU A 59 6.56 5.76 20.00
CA GLU A 59 6.93 4.37 20.28
C GLU A 59 8.36 4.03 19.85
N LEU A 60 8.91 4.70 18.84
CA LEU A 60 10.32 4.56 18.46
C LEU A 60 11.25 5.30 19.41
N ALA A 61 10.83 6.46 19.92
CA ALA A 61 11.61 7.28 20.85
C ALA A 61 11.75 6.64 22.24
N SER A 62 10.82 5.76 22.62
CA SER A 62 10.86 5.01 23.87
C SER A 62 11.81 3.81 23.84
N LEU A 63 12.28 3.38 22.66
CA LEU A 63 13.16 2.22 22.50
C LEU A 63 14.60 2.49 22.96
N SER A 64 15.25 1.47 23.52
CA SER A 64 16.70 1.51 23.70
C SER A 64 17.43 1.48 22.35
N ALA A 65 18.69 1.93 22.32
CA ALA A 65 19.49 1.94 21.09
C ALA A 65 19.62 0.56 20.42
N GLY A 66 19.65 -0.52 21.21
CA GLY A 66 19.71 -1.89 20.70
C GLY A 66 18.40 -2.35 20.06
N GLU A 67 17.27 -2.01 20.66
CA GLU A 67 15.94 -2.33 20.14
C GLU A 67 15.62 -1.50 18.88
N LEU A 68 16.03 -0.23 18.87
CA LEU A 68 15.92 0.62 17.69
C LEU A 68 16.71 0.04 16.50
N GLY A 69 17.93 -0.45 16.75
CA GLY A 69 18.74 -1.12 15.72
C GLY A 69 18.07 -2.38 15.16
N GLN A 70 17.44 -3.18 16.02
CA GLN A 70 16.66 -4.34 15.57
C GLN A 70 15.42 -3.94 14.77
N ALA A 71 14.66 -2.95 15.24
CA ALA A 71 13.48 -2.43 14.56
C ALA A 71 13.83 -1.94 13.15
N VAL A 72 14.87 -1.12 13.02
CA VAL A 72 15.38 -0.65 11.72
C VAL A 72 15.82 -1.83 10.84
N GLY A 73 16.50 -2.82 11.41
CA GLY A 73 16.90 -4.04 10.70
C GLY A 73 15.71 -4.78 10.08
N PHE A 74 14.63 -4.97 10.85
CA PHE A 74 13.41 -5.60 10.36
C PHE A 74 12.67 -4.75 9.33
N MET A 75 12.62 -3.42 9.51
CA MET A 75 12.03 -2.49 8.54
C MET A 75 12.74 -2.55 7.20
N VAL A 76 14.08 -2.54 7.20
CA VAL A 76 14.89 -2.66 5.98
C VAL A 76 14.68 -4.02 5.32
N LEU A 77 14.70 -5.10 6.09
CA LEU A 77 14.45 -6.44 5.58
C LEU A 77 13.05 -6.55 4.95
N GLY A 78 12.02 -6.07 5.64
CA GLY A 78 10.64 -6.06 5.16
C GLY A 78 10.49 -5.23 3.89
N PHE A 79 11.11 -4.05 3.84
CA PHE A 79 11.12 -3.21 2.65
C PHE A 79 11.66 -3.95 1.42
N PHE A 80 12.84 -4.56 1.53
CA PHE A 80 13.45 -5.29 0.42
C PHE A 80 12.71 -6.56 0.06
N LEU A 81 12.15 -7.26 1.06
CA LEU A 81 11.35 -8.46 0.83
C LEU A 81 10.08 -8.12 0.04
N ASN A 82 9.33 -7.11 0.44
CA ASN A 82 8.13 -6.66 -0.25
C ASN A 82 8.44 -6.16 -1.67
N PHE A 83 9.54 -5.42 -1.84
CA PHE A 83 10.03 -5.02 -3.15
C PHE A 83 10.32 -6.23 -4.05
N ALA A 84 11.00 -7.25 -3.51
CA ALA A 84 11.31 -8.48 -4.22
C ALA A 84 10.03 -9.28 -4.57
N ILE A 85 9.07 -9.37 -3.65
CA ILE A 85 7.76 -10.00 -3.87
C ILE A 85 7.03 -9.31 -5.02
N GLY A 86 6.95 -7.97 -5.01
CA GLY A 86 6.31 -7.22 -6.09
C GLY A 86 6.98 -7.44 -7.45
N LEU A 87 8.32 -7.42 -7.51
CA LEU A 87 9.04 -7.72 -8.75
C LEU A 87 8.83 -9.16 -9.23
N PHE A 88 8.82 -10.12 -8.30
CA PHE A 88 8.59 -11.52 -8.61
C PHE A 88 7.17 -11.76 -9.11
N ALA A 89 6.17 -11.16 -8.45
CA ALA A 89 4.78 -11.17 -8.88
C ALA A 89 4.64 -10.62 -10.30
N HIS A 90 5.29 -9.50 -10.62
CA HIS A 90 5.30 -8.96 -11.98
C HIS A 90 5.87 -9.95 -13.00
N GLN A 91 6.96 -10.64 -12.64
CA GLN A 91 7.60 -11.57 -13.56
C GLN A 91 6.71 -12.78 -13.89
N ILE A 92 5.88 -13.21 -12.93
CA ILE A 92 4.85 -14.22 -13.15
C ILE A 92 3.70 -13.64 -13.98
N LEU A 93 3.16 -12.49 -13.58
CA LEU A 93 1.98 -11.88 -14.20
C LEU A 93 2.22 -11.49 -15.66
N LYS A 94 3.45 -11.11 -16.02
CA LYS A 94 3.87 -10.89 -17.42
C LYS A 94 3.70 -12.09 -18.35
N ARG A 95 3.60 -13.31 -17.81
CA ARG A 95 3.37 -14.54 -18.60
C ARG A 95 1.89 -14.84 -18.79
N THR A 96 1.00 -14.05 -18.19
CA THR A 96 -0.45 -14.20 -18.31
C THR A 96 -0.99 -13.38 -19.49
N LYS A 97 -2.32 -13.41 -19.69
CA LYS A 97 -3.01 -12.62 -20.73
C LYS A 97 -3.39 -11.20 -20.28
N LEU A 98 -2.92 -10.77 -19.10
CA LEU A 98 -3.17 -9.42 -18.59
C LEU A 98 -2.45 -8.38 -19.45
N ARG A 99 -3.04 -7.18 -19.58
CA ARG A 99 -2.33 -6.04 -20.16
C ARG A 99 -1.10 -5.72 -19.31
N GLN A 100 -0.07 -5.14 -19.93
CA GLN A 100 1.17 -4.86 -19.22
C GLN A 100 0.99 -3.90 -18.04
N ILE A 101 0.10 -2.91 -18.18
CA ILE A 101 -0.23 -1.97 -17.09
C ILE A 101 -0.95 -2.69 -15.94
N ASP A 102 -1.90 -3.58 -16.25
CA ASP A 102 -2.65 -4.33 -15.25
C ASP A 102 -1.72 -5.28 -14.49
N ALA A 103 -0.83 -5.98 -15.19
CA ALA A 103 0.18 -6.83 -14.57
C ALA A 103 1.09 -6.04 -13.62
N ALA A 104 1.52 -4.83 -14.01
CA ALA A 104 2.33 -3.95 -13.17
C ALA A 104 1.57 -3.43 -11.94
N ALA A 105 0.30 -3.04 -12.11
CA ALA A 105 -0.55 -2.57 -11.02
C ALA A 105 -0.81 -3.69 -10.00
N VAL A 106 -1.20 -4.87 -10.47
CA VAL A 106 -1.46 -6.04 -9.62
C VAL A 106 -0.18 -6.49 -8.91
N ALA A 107 0.97 -6.46 -9.58
CA ALA A 107 2.26 -6.76 -8.96
C ALA A 107 2.60 -5.79 -7.81
N GLY A 108 2.34 -4.49 -7.99
CA GLY A 108 2.50 -3.50 -6.92
C GLY A 108 1.56 -3.74 -5.73
N TYR A 109 0.31 -4.11 -5.99
CA TYR A 109 -0.63 -4.51 -4.94
C TYR A 109 -0.12 -5.71 -4.13
N TYR A 110 0.43 -6.74 -4.78
CA TYR A 110 1.01 -7.89 -4.07
C TYR A 110 2.36 -7.60 -3.39
N GLY A 111 3.05 -6.54 -3.80
CA GLY A 111 4.27 -6.05 -3.13
C GLY A 111 4.00 -5.08 -1.97
N SER A 112 2.73 -4.85 -1.60
CA SER A 112 2.33 -4.02 -0.47
C SER A 112 1.64 -4.88 0.60
N ASP A 113 1.61 -4.38 1.83
CA ASP A 113 0.90 -5.03 2.94
C ASP A 113 -0.54 -4.52 3.11
N SER A 114 -1.34 -5.32 3.82
CA SER A 114 -2.72 -4.99 4.15
C SER A 114 -2.84 -4.53 5.59
N ALA A 115 -3.16 -3.24 5.78
CA ALA A 115 -3.48 -2.68 7.10
C ALA A 115 -4.63 -3.42 7.81
N GLY A 116 -5.63 -3.91 7.05
CA GLY A 116 -6.72 -4.70 7.63
C GLY A 116 -6.26 -6.04 8.20
N THR A 117 -5.36 -6.73 7.49
CA THR A 117 -4.76 -7.98 7.96
C THR A 117 -3.89 -7.73 9.19
N PHE A 118 -3.11 -6.66 9.18
CA PHE A 118 -2.28 -6.25 10.31
C PHE A 118 -3.11 -5.96 11.58
N VAL A 119 -4.14 -5.12 11.48
CA VAL A 119 -5.02 -4.81 12.62
C VAL A 119 -5.72 -6.07 13.13
N THR A 120 -6.11 -6.97 12.24
CA THR A 120 -6.69 -8.26 12.64
C THR A 120 -5.67 -9.11 13.40
N ALA A 121 -4.43 -9.19 12.92
CA ALA A 121 -3.36 -9.91 13.59
C ALA A 121 -3.06 -9.33 14.98
N LEU A 122 -2.95 -8.00 15.11
CA LEU A 122 -2.81 -7.33 16.40
C LEU A 122 -3.98 -7.66 17.34
N GLY A 123 -5.20 -7.65 16.83
CA GLY A 123 -6.40 -8.02 17.60
C GLY A 123 -6.35 -9.46 18.12
N VAL A 124 -5.84 -10.40 17.31
CA VAL A 124 -5.64 -11.80 17.73
C VAL A 124 -4.55 -11.89 18.79
N LEU A 125 -3.38 -11.28 18.58
CA LEU A 125 -2.28 -11.29 19.56
C LEU A 125 -2.70 -10.69 20.90
N THR A 126 -3.48 -9.60 20.86
CA THR A 126 -4.04 -8.97 22.06
C THR A 126 -5.02 -9.93 22.77
N ALA A 127 -5.92 -10.57 22.02
CA ALA A 127 -6.88 -11.52 22.58
C ALA A 127 -6.21 -12.77 23.18
N THR A 128 -5.04 -13.17 22.67
CA THR A 128 -4.27 -14.32 23.17
C THR A 128 -3.18 -13.93 24.17
N ASN A 129 -3.10 -12.66 24.56
CA ASN A 129 -2.05 -12.11 25.44
C ASN A 129 -0.62 -12.39 24.94
N ILE A 130 -0.41 -12.40 23.63
CA ILE A 130 0.92 -12.49 23.02
C ILE A 130 1.44 -11.06 22.83
N ALA A 131 2.57 -10.77 23.48
CA ALA A 131 3.23 -9.48 23.34
C ALA A 131 3.78 -9.30 21.91
N PHE A 132 3.69 -8.07 21.40
CA PHE A 132 4.29 -7.63 20.15
C PHE A 132 4.96 -6.28 20.36
N SER A 133 5.94 -5.95 19.54
CA SER A 133 6.68 -4.69 19.67
C SER A 133 5.80 -3.50 19.28
N ALA A 134 5.89 -2.40 20.04
CA ALA A 134 5.05 -1.24 19.82
C ALA A 134 5.34 -0.48 18.50
N TYR A 135 6.54 -0.65 17.93
CA TYR A 135 6.92 -0.08 16.62
C TYR A 135 6.28 -0.78 15.41
N MET A 136 5.50 -1.85 15.60
CA MET A 136 4.90 -2.63 14.50
C MET A 136 4.02 -1.80 13.54
N PRO A 137 3.21 -0.81 13.97
CA PRO A 137 2.46 0.05 13.05
C PRO A 137 3.37 0.89 12.14
N VAL A 138 4.53 1.33 12.63
CA VAL A 138 5.52 2.06 11.81
C VAL A 138 6.13 1.13 10.78
N MET A 139 6.44 -0.10 11.20
CA MET A 139 6.98 -1.12 10.31
C MET A 139 6.01 -1.40 9.16
N LEU A 140 4.71 -1.55 9.43
CA LEU A 140 3.67 -1.68 8.40
C LEU A 140 3.73 -0.50 7.40
N ALA A 141 3.73 0.74 7.89
CA ALA A 141 3.73 1.92 7.03
C ALA A 141 4.97 1.95 6.10
N ILE A 142 6.14 1.56 6.59
CA ILE A 142 7.36 1.46 5.78
C ILE A 142 7.24 0.33 4.75
N MET A 143 6.63 -0.79 5.11
CA MET A 143 6.48 -1.96 4.25
C MET A 143 5.41 -1.80 3.15
N GLU A 144 4.52 -0.81 3.25
CA GLU A 144 3.59 -0.42 2.17
C GLU A 144 4.27 0.36 1.03
N ILE A 145 5.37 1.07 1.31
CA ILE A 145 6.09 1.89 0.32
C ILE A 145 6.66 1.07 -0.86
N PRO A 146 7.32 -0.10 -0.66
CA PRO A 146 7.85 -0.93 -1.72
C PRO A 146 6.85 -1.28 -2.84
N GLY A 147 5.63 -1.68 -2.49
CA GLY A 147 4.61 -2.06 -3.49
C GLY A 147 4.23 -0.89 -4.39
N CYS A 148 4.03 0.29 -3.78
CA CYS A 148 3.82 1.54 -4.51
C CYS A 148 5.00 1.87 -5.43
N LEU A 149 6.24 1.76 -4.92
CA LEU A 149 7.44 1.99 -5.72
C LEU A 149 7.54 1.02 -6.90
N VAL A 150 7.28 -0.27 -6.70
CA VAL A 150 7.29 -1.28 -7.78
C VAL A 150 6.29 -0.88 -8.87
N ALA A 151 5.04 -0.56 -8.51
CA ALA A 151 4.03 -0.12 -9.48
C ALA A 151 4.50 1.10 -10.27
N LEU A 152 4.95 2.16 -9.59
CA LEU A 152 5.41 3.40 -10.22
C LEU A 152 6.60 3.17 -11.15
N LEU A 153 7.61 2.40 -10.71
CA LEU A 153 8.79 2.08 -11.51
C LEU A 153 8.42 1.30 -12.78
N LEU A 154 7.50 0.34 -12.67
CA LEU A 154 7.07 -0.48 -13.79
C LEU A 154 6.22 0.31 -14.78
N ILE A 155 5.22 1.05 -14.30
CA ILE A 155 4.34 1.88 -15.12
C ILE A 155 5.12 3.00 -15.82
N SER A 156 6.07 3.63 -15.11
CA SER A 156 6.96 4.63 -15.70
C SER A 156 7.79 4.05 -16.86
N ARG A 157 8.32 2.83 -16.70
CA ARG A 157 9.01 2.11 -17.79
C ARG A 157 8.10 1.80 -18.97
N LEU A 158 6.83 1.46 -18.73
CA LEU A 158 5.85 1.26 -19.81
C LEU A 158 5.58 2.56 -20.57
N ARG A 159 5.44 3.69 -19.86
CA ARG A 159 5.27 5.02 -20.46
C ARG A 159 6.44 5.39 -21.37
N GLN A 160 7.67 5.13 -20.93
CA GLN A 160 8.88 5.34 -21.75
C GLN A 160 8.95 4.42 -22.98
N ARG A 161 8.26 3.27 -22.95
CA ARG A 161 8.14 2.33 -24.08
C ARG A 161 6.97 2.64 -25.02
N GLY A 162 6.32 3.80 -24.86
CA GLY A 162 5.26 4.26 -25.75
C GLY A 162 3.85 3.80 -25.37
N MET A 163 3.58 3.57 -24.08
CA MET A 163 2.21 3.36 -23.60
C MET A 163 1.30 4.55 -23.97
N ASP A 164 0.07 4.27 -24.38
CA ASP A 164 -0.94 5.28 -24.71
C ASP A 164 -1.57 5.91 -23.45
N ILE A 165 -2.54 6.82 -23.64
CA ILE A 165 -3.24 7.49 -22.54
C ILE A 165 -4.17 6.56 -21.75
N ASP A 166 -4.65 5.49 -22.39
CA ASP A 166 -5.56 4.49 -21.83
C ASP A 166 -4.81 3.33 -21.14
N GLY A 167 -3.47 3.37 -21.18
CA GLY A 167 -2.59 2.40 -20.54
C GLY A 167 -2.25 1.18 -21.41
N ASN A 168 -2.61 1.18 -22.69
CA ASN A 168 -2.31 0.09 -23.61
C ASN A 168 -0.92 0.24 -24.22
N MET A 169 -0.27 -0.89 -24.48
CA MET A 169 1.03 -0.99 -25.14
C MET A 169 0.90 -1.27 -26.65
N PRO A 170 1.94 -0.97 -27.46
CA PRO A 170 1.98 -1.38 -28.86
C PRO A 170 1.73 -2.89 -29.00
N GLY A 171 0.68 -3.26 -29.75
CA GLY A 171 0.27 -4.66 -29.95
C GLY A 171 -0.86 -5.13 -29.03
N GLU A 172 -1.31 -4.32 -28.08
CA GLU A 172 -2.52 -4.59 -27.30
C GLU A 172 -3.76 -4.03 -28.02
N PRO A 173 -4.95 -4.68 -27.88
CA PRO A 173 -6.19 -4.19 -28.44
C PRO A 173 -6.54 -2.79 -27.89
N GLY A 174 -6.93 -1.86 -28.76
CA GLY A 174 -7.31 -0.50 -28.36
C GLY A 174 -6.14 0.49 -28.27
N TYR A 175 -4.91 0.08 -28.63
CA TYR A 175 -3.77 0.98 -28.66
C TYR A 175 -3.97 2.14 -29.66
N SER A 176 -3.93 3.38 -29.15
CA SER A 176 -4.21 4.60 -29.93
C SER A 176 -2.98 5.44 -30.28
N GLY A 177 -1.77 4.96 -29.93
CA GLY A 177 -0.50 5.66 -30.12
C GLY A 177 0.07 6.21 -28.81
N PRO A 178 1.35 6.57 -28.76
CA PRO A 178 2.01 6.93 -27.51
C PRO A 178 1.41 8.21 -26.91
N ALA A 179 1.27 8.24 -25.58
CA ALA A 179 0.69 9.39 -24.89
C ALA A 179 1.47 10.70 -25.18
N PRO A 180 0.77 11.83 -25.45
CA PRO A 180 1.43 13.11 -25.69
C PRO A 180 2.31 13.53 -24.51
N GLY A 181 3.55 13.92 -24.77
CA GLY A 181 4.48 14.37 -23.73
C GLY A 181 5.34 13.29 -23.08
N ALA A 182 5.30 12.04 -23.57
CA ALA A 182 6.28 11.00 -23.21
C ALA A 182 7.68 11.37 -23.77
N LYS A 183 8.39 12.26 -23.06
CA LYS A 183 9.78 12.61 -23.40
C LYS A 183 10.68 11.40 -23.11
N HIS A 184 11.32 10.90 -24.17
CA HIS A 184 12.37 9.89 -24.11
C HIS A 184 13.47 10.39 -23.16
N GLY A 185 13.67 9.71 -22.02
CA GLY A 185 14.78 9.98 -21.11
C GLY A 185 14.48 10.75 -19.82
N GLN A 186 13.21 10.96 -19.44
CA GLN A 186 12.92 11.38 -18.05
C GLN A 186 13.28 10.25 -17.09
N SER A 187 14.22 10.52 -16.17
CA SER A 187 14.66 9.59 -15.14
C SER A 187 13.46 9.04 -14.37
N ILE A 188 13.45 7.73 -14.16
CA ILE A 188 12.46 7.01 -13.35
C ILE A 188 12.43 7.55 -11.91
N PHE A 189 13.54 8.15 -11.48
CA PHE A 189 13.72 8.92 -10.27
C PHE A 189 14.03 10.37 -10.65
N SER A 190 13.10 11.07 -11.29
CA SER A 190 13.25 12.53 -11.39
C SER A 190 13.25 13.09 -9.97
N ALA A 191 14.07 14.09 -9.71
CA ALA A 191 14.11 14.75 -8.41
C ALA A 191 12.71 15.24 -7.99
N GLU A 192 11.83 15.57 -8.95
CA GLU A 192 10.42 15.87 -8.73
C GLU A 192 9.61 14.67 -8.24
N VAL A 193 9.71 13.49 -8.85
CA VAL A 193 8.93 12.32 -8.38
C VAL A 193 9.43 11.82 -7.03
N LEU A 194 10.75 11.81 -6.82
CA LEU A 194 11.32 11.52 -5.50
C LEU A 194 10.89 12.58 -4.48
N ARG A 195 10.86 13.86 -4.86
CA ARG A 195 10.35 14.93 -4.00
C ARG A 195 8.85 14.79 -3.74
N ASP A 196 8.04 14.41 -4.71
CA ASP A 196 6.61 14.27 -4.53
C ASP A 196 6.23 13.02 -3.72
N VAL A 197 7.06 11.97 -3.76
CA VAL A 197 6.89 10.75 -2.98
C VAL A 197 7.46 10.90 -1.57
N PHE A 198 8.69 11.42 -1.42
CA PHE A 198 9.38 11.52 -0.11
C PHE A 198 9.15 12.84 0.62
N PHE A 199 8.89 13.93 -0.11
CA PHE A 199 8.66 15.28 0.41
C PHE A 199 7.23 15.75 0.11
N ASN A 200 6.30 14.80 -0.08
CA ASN A 200 4.88 15.11 0.01
C ASN A 200 4.62 15.81 1.35
N PRO A 201 3.81 16.89 1.41
CA PRO A 201 3.45 17.52 2.68
C PRO A 201 2.98 16.52 3.75
N GLY A 202 2.29 15.46 3.33
CA GLY A 202 1.85 14.38 4.23
C GLY A 202 2.98 13.50 4.78
N LEU A 203 4.06 13.29 4.04
CA LEU A 203 5.23 12.50 4.48
C LEU A 203 6.22 13.34 5.29
N TYR A 204 6.33 14.64 4.97
CA TYR A 204 7.07 15.61 5.76
C TYR A 204 6.47 15.77 7.17
N LEU A 205 5.14 15.69 7.28
CA LEU A 205 4.42 15.62 8.54
C LEU A 205 4.58 14.27 9.27
N LEU A 206 4.75 13.17 8.53
CA LEU A 206 5.00 11.84 9.10
C LEU A 206 6.36 11.75 9.82
N LEU A 207 7.35 12.53 9.37
CA LEU A 207 8.68 12.63 9.96
C LEU A 207 8.78 13.69 11.07
N GLY A 208 7.66 14.33 11.45
CA GLY A 208 7.60 15.20 12.62
C GLY A 208 7.94 16.68 12.39
N GLY A 209 8.26 17.10 11.16
CA GLY A 209 8.54 18.51 10.83
C GLY A 209 9.89 19.01 11.31
#